data_AF-A0A0H4VJX8-F1
#
_entry.id   AF-A0A0H4VJX8-F1
#
_cell.length_a   1.000
_cell.length_b   1.000
_cell.length_c   1.000
_cell.angle_alpha   90.00
_cell.angle_beta   90.00
_cell.angle_gamma   90.00
#
_symmetry.space_group_name_H-M   'P 1'
#
loop_
_entity.id
_entity.type
_entity.pdbx_description
1 polymer ?
#
loop_
_entity_poly.entity_id
_entity_poly.type
_entity_poly.pdbx_seq_one_letter_code
_entity_poly.pdbx_strand_id
1 'polypeptide(L)' 'MNRKYIVWIGALLLVLGLTFQAAPSQAQCAMCTASVESSNNESGDSIANGLNKGILYLMAIPYVIAGCVGFFWYRYSKKK' A
#
# COMPACT_ATOMS: atom_id res chain seq x y z
N MET A 1 25.12 30.17 18.38
CA MET A 1 23.97 29.50 17.73
C MET A 1 22.91 29.25 18.79
N ASN A 2 21.70 29.84 18.66
CA ASN A 2 20.72 29.85 19.77
C ASN A 2 20.23 28.43 20.10
N ARG A 3 19.99 28.13 21.38
CA ARG A 3 19.57 26.80 21.88
C ARG A 3 18.37 26.22 21.12
N LYS A 4 17.46 27.09 20.67
CA LYS A 4 16.31 26.70 19.85
C LYS A 4 16.75 26.13 18.49
N TYR A 5 17.68 26.79 17.80
CA TYR A 5 18.17 26.33 16.48
C TYR A 5 18.93 25.01 16.57
N ILE A 6 19.66 24.76 17.66
CA ILE A 6 20.36 23.48 17.88
C ILE A 6 19.36 22.31 17.98
N VAL A 7 18.26 22.51 18.70
CA VAL A 7 17.19 21.50 18.83
C VAL A 7 16.49 21.28 17.49
N TRP A 8 16.18 22.35 16.76
CA TRP A 8 15.53 22.24 15.44
C TRP A 8 16.44 21.58 14.39
N ILE A 9 17.72 21.92 14.36
CA ILE A 9 18.70 21.29 13.47
C ILE A 9 18.89 19.82 13.83
N GLY A 10 19.00 19.49 15.12
CA GLY A 10 19.10 18.10 15.57
C GLY A 10 17.86 17.26 15.22
N ALA A 11 16.66 17.81 15.40
CA ALA A 11 15.41 17.15 15.02
C ALA A 11 15.31 16.95 13.50
N LEU A 12 15.70 17.96 12.71
CA LEU A 12 15.69 17.87 11.25
C LEU A 12 16.69 16.82 10.73
N LEU A 13 17.90 16.77 11.31
CA LEU A 13 18.90 15.77 10.97
C LEU A 13 18.48 14.35 11.36
N LEU A 14 17.82 14.19 12.51
CA LEU A 14 17.26 12.91 12.96
C LEU A 14 16.20 12.40 11.97
N VAL A 15 15.24 13.25 11.59
CA VAL A 15 14.19 12.89 10.64
C VAL A 15 14.78 12.53 9.28
N LEU A 16 15.74 13.33 8.79
CA LEU A 16 16.39 13.08 7.50
C LEU A 16 17.16 11.75 7.50
N GLY A 17 17.87 11.43 8.60
CA GLY A 17 18.59 10.17 8.78
C GLY A 17 17.67 8.94 8.85
N LEU A 18 16.48 9.08 9.45
CA LEU A 18 15.49 8.00 9.50
C LEU A 18 14.87 7.69 8.13
N THR A 19 14.74 8.68 7.26
CA THR A 19 14.16 8.51 5.92
C THR A 19 15.13 7.98 4.86
N PHE A 20 16.44 7.93 5.16
CA PHE A 20 17.49 7.56 4.19
C PHE A 20 17.82 6.06 4.15
N GLN A 21 17.01 5.21 4.78
CA GLN A 21 17.18 3.75 4.75
C GLN A 21 16.75 3.19 3.37
N ALA A 22 17.69 3.18 2.41
CA ALA A 22 17.55 2.50 1.12
C ALA A 22 17.97 1.02 1.18
N ALA A 23 17.77 0.35 2.33
CA ALA A 23 18.01 -1.08 2.42
C ALA A 23 16.91 -1.84 1.65
N PRO A 24 17.22 -2.96 0.97
CA PRO A 24 16.18 -3.82 0.42
C PRO A 24 15.32 -4.31 1.58
N SER A 25 14.11 -3.75 1.69
CA SER A 25 13.20 -4.00 2.80
C SER A 25 12.89 -5.50 2.86
N GLN A 26 13.51 -6.21 3.80
CA GLN A 26 13.01 -7.52 4.19
C GLN A 26 11.66 -7.25 4.86
N ALA A 27 10.59 -7.60 4.16
CA ALA A 27 9.21 -7.54 4.58
C ALA A 27 9.02 -7.80 6.09
N GLN A 28 8.82 -6.74 6.89
CA GLN A 28 8.55 -6.83 8.33
C GLN A 28 7.09 -7.21 8.65
N CYS A 29 6.26 -7.40 7.62
CA CYS A 29 4.89 -7.85 7.75
C CYS A 29 4.74 -9.16 6.97
N ALA A 30 4.10 -10.17 7.57
CA ALA A 30 3.84 -11.48 6.95
C ALA A 30 3.17 -11.38 5.56
N MET A 31 2.45 -10.27 5.33
CA MET A 31 1.81 -9.94 4.05
C MET A 31 2.81 -9.68 2.90
N CYS A 32 3.95 -9.05 3.21
CA CYS A 32 4.97 -8.77 2.20
C CYS A 32 5.81 -10.02 1.89
N THR A 33 6.05 -10.91 2.89
CA THR A 33 6.69 -12.22 2.67
C THR A 33 5.82 -13.14 1.82
N ALA A 34 4.53 -13.27 2.14
CA ALA A 34 3.61 -14.09 1.35
C ALA A 34 3.55 -13.63 -0.12
N SER A 35 3.61 -12.32 -0.37
CA SER A 35 3.63 -11.76 -1.72
C SER A 35 4.92 -12.10 -2.49
N VAL A 36 6.08 -12.06 -1.83
CA VAL A 36 7.38 -12.37 -2.45
C VAL A 36 7.56 -13.88 -2.63
N GLU A 37 7.16 -14.69 -1.65
CA GLU A 37 7.28 -16.15 -1.70
C GLU A 37 6.31 -16.78 -2.71
N SER A 38 5.11 -16.21 -2.88
CA SER A 38 4.20 -16.60 -3.97
C SER A 38 4.74 -16.21 -5.37
N SER A 39 5.61 -15.20 -5.44
CA SER A 39 6.18 -14.73 -6.71
C SER A 39 7.45 -15.47 -7.13
N ASN A 40 8.18 -16.06 -6.17
CA ASN A 40 9.50 -16.66 -6.40
C ASN A 40 9.47 -18.20 -6.57
N ASN A 41 8.37 -18.86 -6.17
CA ASN A 41 8.22 -20.32 -6.28
C ASN A 41 7.72 -20.80 -7.64
N GLU A 42 7.27 -19.90 -8.51
CA GLU A 42 6.71 -20.26 -9.80
C GLU A 42 7.48 -19.51 -10.90
N SER A 43 8.39 -20.27 -11.52
CA SER A 43 9.13 -20.01 -12.75
C SER A 43 8.86 -18.71 -13.52
N GLY A 44 9.80 -17.75 -13.39
CA GLY A 44 10.31 -16.87 -14.46
C GLY A 44 9.31 -16.07 -15.30
N ASP A 45 9.30 -14.76 -15.11
CA ASP A 45 8.78 -13.67 -15.99
C ASP A 45 7.28 -13.58 -16.27
N SER A 46 6.52 -14.67 -16.39
CA SER A 46 5.09 -14.59 -16.78
C SER A 46 4.14 -14.23 -15.62
N ILE A 47 4.57 -14.46 -14.39
CA ILE A 47 3.74 -14.34 -13.17
C ILE A 47 3.74 -12.90 -12.63
N ALA A 48 4.82 -12.14 -12.84
CA ALA A 48 4.91 -10.73 -12.45
C ALA A 48 3.82 -9.88 -13.13
N ASN A 49 3.47 -10.19 -14.38
CA ASN A 49 2.41 -9.49 -15.11
C ASN A 49 1.00 -9.89 -14.62
N GLY A 50 0.83 -11.13 -14.17
CA GLY A 50 -0.40 -11.62 -13.54
C GLY A 50 -0.66 -11.02 -12.15
N LEU A 51 0.40 -10.75 -11.39
CA LEU A 51 0.31 -10.16 -10.05
C LEU A 51 -0.22 -8.73 -10.06
N ASN A 52 0.22 -7.89 -11.01
CA ASN A 52 -0.30 -6.52 -11.17
C ASN A 52 -1.80 -6.55 -11.51
N LYS A 53 -2.24 -7.50 -12.35
CA LYS A 53 -3.66 -7.73 -12.61
C LYS A 53 -4.40 -8.16 -11.33
N GLY A 54 -3.84 -9.07 -10.54
CA GLY A 54 -4.42 -9.49 -9.25
C GLY A 54 -4.62 -8.33 -8.27
N ILE A 55 -3.63 -7.44 -8.16
CA ILE A 55 -3.71 -6.23 -7.30
C ILE A 55 -4.80 -5.28 -7.82
N LEU A 56 -4.86 -5.04 -9.13
CA LEU A 56 -5.92 -4.22 -9.73
C LEU A 56 -7.32 -4.82 -9.48
N TYR A 57 -7.47 -6.14 -9.56
CA TYR A 57 -8.74 -6.82 -9.23
C TYR A 57 -9.12 -6.66 -7.76
N LEU A 58 -8.19 -6.90 -6.83
CA LEU A 58 -8.44 -6.75 -5.40
C LEU A 58 -8.77 -5.31 -5.01
N MET A 59 -8.13 -4.32 -5.65
CA MET A 59 -8.43 -2.91 -5.45
C MET A 59 -9.77 -2.49 -6.10
N ALA A 60 -10.18 -3.10 -7.21
CA ALA A 60 -11.44 -2.76 -7.89
C ALA A 60 -12.69 -3.25 -7.13
N ILE A 61 -12.60 -4.41 -6.48
CA ILE A 61 -13.72 -5.04 -5.75
C ILE A 61 -14.42 -4.08 -4.76
N PRO A 62 -13.74 -3.36 -3.84
CA PRO A 62 -14.42 -2.49 -2.88
C PRO A 62 -15.20 -1.35 -3.56
N TYR A 63 -14.71 -0.80 -4.67
CA TYR A 63 -15.41 0.25 -5.42
C TYR A 63 -16.66 -0.29 -6.13
N VAL A 64 -16.57 -1.48 -6.71
CA VAL A 64 -17.72 -2.14 -7.35
C VAL A 64 -18.80 -2.45 -6.31
N ILE A 65 -18.44 -3.01 -5.16
CA ILE A 65 -19.39 -3.31 -4.07
C ILE A 65 -20.05 -2.02 -3.58
N ALA A 66 -19.27 -0.97 -3.31
CA ALA A 66 -19.82 0.31 -2.87
C ALA A 66 -20.77 0.93 -3.90
N GLY A 67 -20.43 0.87 -5.20
CA GLY A 67 -21.27 1.33 -6.29
C GLY A 67 -22.60 0.56 -6.39
N CYS A 68 -22.55 -0.77 -6.29
CA CYS A 68 -23.74 -1.61 -6.29
C CYS A 68 -24.66 -1.29 -5.11
N VAL A 69 -24.10 -1.22 -3.89
CA VAL A 69 -24.87 -0.91 -2.68
C VAL A 69 -25.52 0.48 -2.79
N GLY A 70 -24.76 1.50 -3.22
CA GLY A 70 -25.27 2.85 -3.44
C GLY A 70 -26.38 2.91 -4.48
N PHE A 71 -26.23 2.19 -5.60
CA PHE A 71 -27.25 2.11 -6.65
C PHE A 71 -28.55 1.48 -6.15
N PHE A 72 -28.47 0.34 -5.47
CA PHE A 72 -29.65 -0.32 -4.92
C PHE A 72 -30.32 0.49 -3.82
N TRP A 73 -29.54 1.14 -2.96
CA TRP A 73 -30.04 2.06 -1.95
C TRP A 73 -30.82 3.20 -2.59
N TYR A 74 -30.25 3.88 -3.58
CA TYR A 74 -30.91 4.98 -4.29
C TYR A 74 -32.20 4.54 -4.96
N ARG A 75 -32.18 3.38 -5.63
CA ARG A 75 -33.36 2.81 -6.29
C ARG A 75 -34.47 2.50 -5.29
N TYR A 76 -34.14 1.94 -4.12
CA TYR A 76 -35.09 1.60 -3.08
C TYR A 76 -35.63 2.85 -2.37
N SER A 77 -34.76 3.82 -2.07
CA SER A 77 -35.13 5.07 -1.43
C SER A 77 -36.02 5.96 -2.30
N LYS A 78 -35.97 5.83 -3.63
CA LYS A 78 -36.87 6.52 -4.57
C LYS A 78 -38.19 5.78 -4.85
N LYS A 79 -38.32 4.53 -4.40
CA LYS A 79 -39.58 3.76 -4.49
C LYS A 79 -40.46 3.93 -3.25
N LYS A 80 -39.92 4.51 -2.18
CA LYS A 80 -40.69 5.16 -1.12
C LYS A 80 -40.93 6.61 -1.49
#